data_AF-A0A9P4MPA7-F1
#
_entry.id   AF-A0A9P4MPA7-F1
#
_cell.length_a   1.000
_cell.length_b   1.000
_cell.length_c   1.000
_cell.angle_alpha   90.00
_cell.angle_beta   90.00
_cell.angle_gamma   90.00
#
_symmetry.space_group_name_H-M   'P 1'
#
loop_
_entity.id
_entity.type
_entity.pdbx_description
1 polymer ?
#
loop_
_entity_poly.entity_id
_entity_poly.type
_entity_poly.pdbx_seq_one_letter_code
_entity_poly.pdbx_strand_id
1 'polypeptide(L)' 'MHDQPANTFNLGCWASSGYSIQGCAQLEQKLRQCMDAPRDSSGRKNNINYHLSRMYPKIIGPHKRN' A
#
# COMPACT_ATOMS: atom_id res chain seq x y z
N MET A 1 3.69 -3.39 4.97
CA MET A 1 3.65 -2.01 4.46
C MET A 1 2.43 -1.90 3.55
N HIS A 2 1.23 -1.86 4.13
CA HIS A 2 0.04 -1.47 3.37
C HIS A 2 0.01 0.05 3.43
N ASP A 3 0.27 0.69 2.30
CA ASP A 3 -0.02 2.10 2.09
C ASP A 3 -1.55 2.23 2.13
N GLN A 4 -2.11 2.40 3.33
CA GLN A 4 -3.52 2.72 3.43
C GLN A 4 -3.70 4.14 2.92
N PRO A 5 -4.57 4.36 1.92
CA PRO A 5 -4.83 5.71 1.46
C PRO A 5 -5.39 6.51 2.63
N ALA A 6 -4.76 7.63 2.96
CA ALA A 6 -5.18 8.53 4.05
C ALA A 6 -6.68 8.89 3.97
N ASN A 7 -7.27 8.82 2.78
CA ASN A 7 -8.70 8.97 2.52
C ASN A 7 -9.59 7.97 3.32
N THR A 8 -9.19 6.71 3.43
CA THR A 8 -9.99 5.69 4.15
C THR A 8 -10.15 5.99 5.64
N PHE A 9 -9.17 6.65 6.25
CA PHE A 9 -9.21 6.97 7.67
C PHE A 9 -10.14 8.16 7.98
N ASN A 10 -10.28 9.13 7.04
CA ASN A 10 -11.28 10.22 7.16
C ASN A 10 -12.71 9.69 7.10
N LEU A 11 -13.00 8.84 6.11
CA LEU A 11 -14.30 8.17 6.00
C LEU A 11 -14.62 7.34 7.25
N GLY A 12 -13.60 6.69 7.84
CA GLY A 12 -13.72 6.00 9.13
C GLY A 12 -14.11 6.95 10.28
N CYS A 13 -13.57 8.16 10.32
CA CYS A 13 -13.90 9.17 11.33
C CYS A 13 -15.35 9.66 11.18
N TRP A 14 -15.81 9.93 9.95
CA TRP A 14 -17.20 10.28 9.69
C TRP A 14 -18.18 9.12 9.94
N ALA A 15 -17.76 7.88 9.67
CA ALA A 15 -18.58 6.70 9.94
C ALA A 15 -18.69 6.38 11.44
N SER A 16 -17.62 6.61 12.21
CA SER A 16 -17.55 6.24 13.64
C SER A 16 -18.14 7.32 14.55
N SER A 17 -17.95 8.59 14.19
CA SER A 17 -18.28 9.71 15.06
C SER A 17 -19.39 10.60 14.48
N GLY A 18 -19.86 10.34 13.27
CA GLY A 18 -20.82 11.22 12.59
C GLY A 18 -20.12 12.39 11.88
N TYR A 19 -20.83 12.99 10.93
CA TYR A 19 -20.31 14.07 10.09
C TYR A 19 -19.87 15.27 10.93
N SER A 20 -18.59 15.66 10.84
CA SER A 20 -18.05 16.90 11.43
C SER A 20 -18.06 16.98 12.97
N ILE A 21 -17.51 15.97 13.67
CA ILE A 21 -17.13 16.13 15.08
C ILE A 21 -15.72 16.74 15.17
N GLN A 22 -15.53 17.72 16.07
CA GLN A 22 -14.26 18.39 16.41
C GLN A 22 -13.06 17.42 16.58
N GLY A 23 -13.32 16.16 16.93
CA GLY A 23 -12.32 15.08 17.01
C GLY A 23 -11.65 14.71 15.67
N CYS A 24 -12.28 14.97 14.52
CA CYS A 24 -11.70 14.73 13.20
C CYS A 24 -10.85 15.91 12.69
N ALA A 25 -10.81 17.07 13.37
CA ALA A 25 -10.12 18.28 12.89
C ALA A 25 -8.59 18.08 12.74
N GLN A 26 -7.97 17.39 13.70
CA GLN A 26 -6.55 17.01 13.63
C GLN A 26 -6.28 16.04 12.47
N LEU A 27 -7.26 15.18 12.18
CA LEU A 27 -7.17 14.24 11.08
C LEU A 27 -7.32 14.95 9.71
N GLU A 28 -8.25 15.89 9.58
CA GLU A 28 -8.40 16.67 8.35
C GLU A 28 -7.11 17.43 8.00
N GLN A 29 -6.42 17.97 9.00
CA GLN A 29 -5.11 18.60 8.82
C GLN A 29 -4.05 17.61 8.32
N LYS A 30 -4.04 16.37 8.84
CA LYS A 30 -3.12 15.33 8.38
C LYS A 30 -3.45 14.82 6.98
N LEU A 31 -4.73 14.73 6.63
CA LEU A 31 -5.16 14.39 5.28
C LEU A 31 -4.75 15.48 4.28
N ARG A 32 -4.91 16.75 4.64
CA ARG A 32 -4.47 17.90 3.82
C ARG A 32 -2.97 17.80 3.53
N GLN A 33 -2.16 17.57 4.56
CA GLN A 33 -0.72 17.35 4.42
C GLN A 33 -0.37 16.17 3.51
N CYS A 34 -1.15 15.09 3.57
CA CYS A 34 -0.95 13.91 2.72
C CYS A 34 -1.37 14.14 1.26
N MET A 35 -2.45 14.89 1.03
CA MET A 35 -2.96 15.19 -0.33
C MET A 35 -2.13 16.28 -1.03
N ASP A 36 -1.58 17.24 -0.28
CA ASP A 36 -0.70 18.29 -0.81
C ASP A 36 0.72 17.77 -1.10
N ALA A 37 1.10 16.62 -0.51
CA ALA A 37 2.38 15.99 -0.79
C ALA A 37 2.40 15.38 -2.20
N PRO A 38 3.48 15.56 -2.98
CA PRO A 38 3.63 14.88 -4.26
C PRO A 38 3.64 13.37 -4.03
N ARG A 39 2.88 12.63 -4.86
CA ARG A 39 2.86 11.16 -4.80
C ARG A 39 4.27 10.61 -4.97
N ASP A 40 4.64 9.69 -4.09
CA ASP A 40 5.92 8.99 -4.23
C ASP A 40 5.95 8.29 -5.59
N SER A 41 7.09 8.42 -6.28
CA SER A 41 7.32 7.71 -7.52
C SER A 41 7.21 6.22 -7.23
N SER A 42 6.39 5.50 -8.02
CA SER A 42 6.24 4.05 -7.84
C SER A 42 7.62 3.41 -7.76
N GLY A 43 7.94 2.85 -6.59
CA GLY A 43 9.27 2.30 -6.30
C GLY A 43 9.71 1.34 -7.39
N ARG A 44 11.03 1.24 -7.61
CA ARG A 44 11.58 0.36 -8.66
C ARG A 44 11.00 -1.05 -8.50
N LYS A 45 10.45 -1.57 -9.59
CA LYS A 45 9.94 -2.95 -9.63
C LYS A 45 11.05 -3.90 -9.20
N ASN A 46 10.74 -4.77 -8.24
CA ASN A 46 11.71 -5.74 -7.76
C ASN A 46 11.85 -6.89 -8.76
N ASN A 47 13.09 -7.23 -9.14
CA ASN A 47 13.41 -8.28 -10.10
C ASN A 47 13.48 -9.68 -9.46
N ILE A 48 12.97 -9.85 -8.24
CA ILE A 48 12.86 -11.15 -7.55
C ILE A 48 12.25 -12.22 -8.47
N ASN A 49 11.12 -11.93 -9.12
CA ASN A 49 10.45 -12.89 -10.01
C ASN A 49 11.35 -13.32 -11.19
N TYR A 50 12.16 -12.40 -11.73
CA TYR A 50 13.11 -12.69 -12.80
C TYR A 50 14.21 -13.67 -12.34
N HIS A 51 14.75 -13.46 -11.15
CA HIS A 51 15.79 -14.35 -10.59
C HIS A 51 15.22 -15.70 -10.16
N LEU A 52 14.02 -15.73 -9.57
CA LEU A 52 13.34 -16.96 -9.18
C LEU A 52 13.05 -17.85 -10.38
N SER A 53 12.49 -17.32 -11.47
CA SER A 53 12.21 -18.13 -12.68
C SER A 53 13.48 -18.75 -13.29
N ARG A 54 14.62 -18.05 -13.21
CA ARG A 54 15.90 -18.55 -13.73
C ARG A 54 16.56 -19.59 -12.83
N MET A 55 16.38 -19.46 -11.51
CA MET A 55 16.90 -20.42 -10.55
C MET A 55 15.97 -21.61 -10.33
N TYR A 56 14.68 -21.46 -10.61
CA TYR A 56 13.66 -22.50 -10.47
C TYR A 56 14.15 -23.85 -11.04
N PRO A 57 14.54 -23.99 -12.32
CA PRO A 57 14.99 -25.28 -12.88
C PRO A 57 16.28 -25.86 -12.27
N LYS A 58 17.02 -25.08 -11.46
CA LYS A 58 18.22 -25.53 -10.75
C LYS A 58 17.94 -25.92 -9.30
N ILE A 59 16.82 -25.46 -8.74
CA ILE A 59 16.40 -25.69 -7.35
C ILE A 59 15.43 -26.86 -7.25
N ILE A 60 14.45 -26.93 -8.15
CA ILE A 60 13.65 -28.15 -8.32
C ILE A 60 14.52 -29.15 -9.06
N GLY A 61 14.98 -30.19 -8.35
CA GLY A 61 15.60 -31.38 -8.95
C GLY A 61 14.72 -31.99 -10.05
N PRO A 62 15.19 -33.05 -10.75
CA PRO A 62 14.61 -33.54 -12.01
C PRO A 62 13.08 -33.65 -11.94
N HIS A 63 12.41 -32.68 -12.56
CA HIS A 63 10.95 -32.63 -12.58
C HIS A 63 10.47 -33.65 -13.61
N LYS A 64 9.89 -34.78 -13.16
CA LYS A 64 9.09 -35.62 -14.06
C LYS A 64 7.91 -34.78 -14.54
N ARG A 65 7.95 -34.34 -15.79
CA ARG A 65 6.74 -33.98 -16.52
C ARG A 65 5.96 -35.28 -16.73
N ASN A 66 4.81 -35.39 -16.07
CA ASN A 66 3.84 -36.43 -16.33
C ASN A 66 2.93 -35.99 -17.47
#